data_AF-A0A0H2RAL0-F1
#
_entry.id   AF-A0A0H2RAL0-F1
#
_cell.length_a   1.000
_cell.length_b   1.000
_cell.length_c   1.000
_cell.angle_alpha   90.00
_cell.angle_beta   90.00
_cell.angle_gamma   90.00
#
_symmetry.space_group_name_H-M   'P 1'
#
loop_
_entity.id
_entity.type
_entity.pdbx_description
1 polymer ?
#
loop_
_entity_poly.entity_id
_entity_poly.type
_entity_poly.pdbx_seq_one_letter_code
_entity_poly.pdbx_strand_id
1 'polypeptide(L)'
;MNTAQKKTSASSSNNARPSSYIPRPPNAFILFRASFVRAHSANSANNSIGSTSLSKLAGQAWRALPASEREVWERKALAAQAEHRKKYPDWRFRP
;
A
#
# COMPACT_ATOMS: atom_id res chain seq x y z
N MET A 1 -23.21 -21.03 20.47
CA MET A 1 -22.17 -21.59 19.58
C MET A 1 -21.45 -20.44 18.90
N ASN A 2 -20.38 -19.99 19.54
CA ASN A 2 -19.55 -18.86 19.16
C ASN A 2 -18.66 -19.25 17.97
N THR A 3 -18.27 -18.31 17.10
CA THR A 3 -16.85 -17.97 16.89
C THR A 3 -16.74 -16.59 16.22
N ALA A 4 -16.09 -15.69 16.92
CA ALA A 4 -15.82 -14.31 16.56
C ALA A 4 -14.87 -14.18 15.36
N GLN A 5 -15.20 -13.30 14.43
CA GLN A 5 -14.33 -12.93 13.30
C GLN A 5 -13.12 -12.10 13.82
N LYS A 6 -11.93 -12.69 13.78
CA LYS A 6 -10.66 -12.04 14.15
C LYS A 6 -10.28 -10.98 13.10
N LYS A 7 -10.31 -9.72 13.53
CA LYS A 7 -9.63 -8.59 12.89
C LYS A 7 -8.13 -8.77 13.10
N THR A 8 -7.37 -9.08 12.06
CA THR A 8 -5.89 -9.11 12.16
C THR A 8 -5.32 -7.84 11.56
N SER A 9 -4.94 -6.95 12.48
CA SER A 9 -4.31 -5.66 12.28
C SER A 9 -2.98 -5.81 11.54
N ALA A 10 -2.85 -5.18 10.38
CA ALA A 10 -1.60 -5.13 9.63
C ALA A 10 -0.61 -4.17 10.32
N SER A 11 0.52 -4.73 10.76
CA SER A 11 1.82 -4.12 11.09
C SER A 11 1.87 -2.57 11.09
N SER A 12 1.63 -1.98 12.26
CA SER A 12 1.93 -0.58 12.55
C SER A 12 3.41 -0.43 12.87
N SER A 13 4.20 0.08 11.93
CA SER A 13 5.52 0.62 12.25
C SER A 13 5.35 1.83 13.18
N ASN A 14 5.71 1.62 14.45
CA ASN A 14 5.72 2.60 15.53
C ASN A 14 6.66 3.79 15.21
N ASN A 15 6.14 4.77 14.51
CA ASN A 15 6.59 6.15 14.68
C ASN A 15 5.31 6.96 14.90
N ALA A 16 5.04 7.32 16.15
CA ALA A 16 3.80 7.95 16.57
C ALA A 16 3.71 9.35 15.95
N ARG A 17 3.25 9.40 14.70
CA ARG A 17 2.79 10.64 14.08
C ARG A 17 1.69 11.20 14.99
N PRO A 18 1.63 12.52 15.19
CA PRO A 18 0.54 13.11 15.96
C PRO A 18 -0.80 12.63 15.38
N SER A 19 -1.79 12.43 16.25
CA SER A 19 -3.14 11.94 15.85
C SER A 19 -3.78 12.77 14.73
N SER A 20 -3.39 14.04 14.58
CA SER A 20 -3.81 14.96 13.52
C SER A 20 -3.07 14.82 12.19
N TYR A 21 -2.08 13.93 12.07
CA TYR A 21 -1.32 13.76 10.84
C TYR A 21 -2.16 13.10 9.75
N ILE A 22 -2.38 13.83 8.67
CA ILE A 22 -3.05 13.33 7.47
C ILE A 22 -1.98 12.75 6.51
N PRO A 23 -1.97 11.43 6.26
CA PRO A 23 -1.02 10.81 5.36
C PRO A 23 -1.29 11.22 3.92
N ARG A 24 -0.24 11.28 3.10
CA ARG A 24 -0.37 11.57 1.67
C ARG A 24 -1.27 10.53 0.98
N PRO A 25 -2.05 10.92 -0.04
CA PRO A 25 -2.73 9.95 -0.87
C PRO A 25 -1.70 9.04 -1.57
N PRO A 26 -1.97 7.73 -1.65
CA PRO A 26 -1.05 6.79 -2.30
C PRO A 26 -1.08 6.98 -3.82
N ASN A 27 0.10 6.96 -4.46
CA ASN A 27 0.20 6.88 -5.91
C ASN A 27 0.06 5.42 -6.41
N ALA A 28 0.07 5.23 -7.73
CA ALA A 28 -0.15 3.94 -8.37
C ALA A 28 0.85 2.87 -7.90
N PHE A 29 2.14 3.21 -7.83
CA PHE A 29 3.18 2.30 -7.35
C PHE A 29 3.01 1.94 -5.86
N ILE A 30 2.62 2.90 -5.01
CA ILE A 30 2.38 2.63 -3.59
C ILE A 30 1.23 1.64 -3.40
N LEU A 31 0.15 1.78 -4.17
CA LEU A 31 -0.97 0.84 -4.18
C LEU A 31 -0.55 -0.54 -4.67
N PHE A 32 0.17 -0.59 -5.79
CA PHE A 32 0.70 -1.83 -6.35
C PHE A 32 1.63 -2.54 -5.36
N ARG A 33 2.63 -1.84 -4.81
CA ARG A 33 3.58 -2.41 -3.85
C ARG A 33 2.88 -2.97 -2.62
N ALA A 34 1.89 -2.26 -2.07
CA ALA A 34 1.13 -2.76 -0.93
C ALA A 34 0.37 -4.05 -1.28
N SER A 35 -0.22 -4.13 -2.48
CA SER A 35 -0.88 -5.34 -2.97
C SER A 35 0.11 -6.48 -3.21
N PHE A 36 1.24 -6.18 -3.84
CA PHE A 36 2.30 -7.13 -4.14
C PHE A 36 2.87 -7.73 -2.86
N VAL A 37 3.21 -6.89 -1.88
CA VAL A 37 3.72 -7.34 -0.57
C VAL A 37 2.70 -8.24 0.11
N ARG A 38 1.41 -7.87 0.17
CA ARG A 38 0.37 -8.73 0.78
C ARG A 38 0.24 -10.09 0.09
N ALA A 39 0.29 -10.12 -1.24
CA ALA A 39 0.18 -11.36 -2.01
C ALA A 39 1.39 -12.29 -1.80
N HIS A 40 2.58 -11.72 -1.64
CA HIS A 40 3.81 -12.51 -1.50
C HIS A 40 4.16 -12.81 -0.03
N SER A 41 3.72 -11.97 0.92
CA SER A 41 3.95 -12.18 2.36
C SER A 41 3.22 -13.41 2.90
N ALA A 42 2.02 -13.71 2.36
CA ALA A 42 1.27 -14.91 2.75
C ALA A 42 1.99 -16.21 2.36
N ASN A 43 2.73 -16.20 1.24
CA ASN A 43 3.51 -17.34 0.76
C ASN A 43 4.91 -17.43 1.40
N SER A 44 5.33 -16.38 2.11
CA SER A 44 6.67 -16.27 2.71
C SER A 44 6.77 -16.82 4.13
N ALA A 45 5.66 -17.29 4.73
CA ALA A 45 5.65 -17.83 6.09
C ALA A 45 6.58 -19.04 6.29
N ASN A 46 7.04 -19.67 5.20
CA ASN A 46 7.92 -20.83 5.21
C ASN A 46 9.27 -20.63 4.50
N ASN A 47 9.54 -19.47 3.91
CA ASN A 47 10.77 -19.25 3.16
C ASN A 47 11.42 -17.96 3.62
N SER A 48 12.59 -18.12 4.23
CA SER A 48 13.62 -17.11 4.37
C SER A 48 13.98 -16.58 2.97
N ILE A 49 13.16 -15.69 2.42
CA ILE A 49 13.42 -14.94 1.19
C ILE A 49 14.73 -14.19 1.43
N GLY A 50 15.82 -14.77 0.92
CA GLY A 50 17.17 -14.31 1.17
C GLY A 50 17.33 -12.86 0.73
N SER A 51 17.54 -11.98 1.71
CA SER A 51 18.09 -10.61 1.64
C SER A 51 17.45 -9.56 0.70
N THR A 52 16.68 -9.97 -0.31
CA THR A 52 15.98 -9.05 -1.22
C THR A 52 14.64 -8.70 -0.61
N SER A 53 14.52 -7.49 -0.08
CA SER A 53 13.25 -7.00 0.45
C SER A 53 12.17 -7.05 -0.64
N LEU A 54 10.95 -7.50 -0.29
CA LEU A 54 9.79 -7.55 -1.20
C LEU A 54 9.54 -6.21 -1.93
N SER A 55 9.99 -5.10 -1.35
CA SER A 55 9.98 -3.78 -1.97
C SER A 55 10.87 -3.68 -3.21
N LYS A 56 12.06 -4.30 -3.23
CA LYS A 56 12.93 -4.36 -4.41
C LYS A 56 12.28 -5.17 -5.53
N LEU A 57 11.71 -6.34 -5.19
CA LEU A 57 11.00 -7.19 -6.14
C LEU A 57 9.76 -6.48 -6.72
N ALA A 58 8.98 -5.79 -5.86
CA ALA A 58 7.86 -4.98 -6.32
C ALA A 58 8.31 -3.86 -7.28
N GLY A 59 9.47 -3.25 -7.05
CA GLY A 59 10.04 -2.26 -7.97
C GLY A 59 10.34 -2.85 -9.36
N GLN A 60 10.89 -4.06 -9.41
CA GLN A 60 11.15 -4.77 -10.66
C GLN A 60 9.84 -5.16 -11.37
N ALA A 61 8.90 -5.76 -10.64
CA ALA A 61 7.59 -6.15 -11.17
C ALA A 61 6.81 -4.94 -11.71
N TRP A 62 6.87 -3.79 -11.03
CA TRP A 62 6.24 -2.54 -11.49
C TRP A 62 6.78 -2.07 -12.84
N ARG A 63 8.09 -2.17 -13.04
CA ARG A 63 8.73 -1.79 -14.32
C ARG A 63 8.36 -2.75 -15.44
N ALA A 64 8.20 -4.04 -15.12
CA ALA A 64 7.82 -5.09 -16.06
C ALA A 64 6.31 -5.17 -16.38
N LEU A 65 5.45 -4.51 -15.59
CA LEU A 65 4.00 -4.50 -15.79
C LEU A 65 3.60 -3.96 -17.18
N PRO A 66 2.67 -4.62 -17.89
CA PRO A 66 2.04 -4.08 -19.09
C PRO A 66 1.35 -2.75 -18.83
N ALA A 67 1.25 -1.91 -19.87
CA ALA A 67 0.61 -0.60 -19.77
C ALA A 67 -0.86 -0.70 -19.32
N SER A 68 -1.60 -1.70 -19.80
CA SER A 68 -2.99 -1.95 -19.43
C SER A 68 -3.16 -2.26 -17.94
N GLU A 69 -2.28 -3.09 -17.37
CA GLU A 69 -2.30 -3.36 -15.93
C GLU A 69 -1.85 -2.16 -15.12
N ARG A 70 -0.86 -1.41 -15.60
CA ARG A 70 -0.39 -0.17 -14.97
C ARG A 70 -1.51 0.86 -14.89
N GLU A 71 -2.31 0.99 -15.95
CA GLU A 71 -3.46 1.90 -16.01
C GLU A 71 -4.50 1.60 -14.92
N VAL A 72 -4.72 0.32 -14.58
CA VAL A 72 -5.61 -0.05 -13.46
C VAL A 72 -5.14 0.58 -12.14
N TRP A 73 -3.83 0.57 -11.89
CA TRP A 73 -3.24 1.17 -10.68
C TRP A 73 -3.26 2.69 -10.73
N GLU A 74 -3.07 3.29 -11.89
CA GLU A 74 -3.17 4.73 -12.10
C GLU A 74 -4.60 5.24 -11.85
N ARG A 75 -5.62 4.56 -12.39
CA ARG A 75 -7.03 4.88 -12.10
C ARG A 75 -7.35 4.79 -10.62
N LYS A 76 -6.85 3.75 -9.92
CA LYS A 76 -7.01 3.62 -8.47
C LYS A 76 -6.32 4.76 -7.72
N ALA A 77 -5.14 5.20 -8.16
CA ALA A 77 -4.43 6.32 -7.56
C ALA A 77 -5.17 7.65 -7.75
N LEU A 78 -5.74 7.88 -8.94
CA LEU A 78 -6.57 9.05 -9.21
C LEU A 78 -7.81 9.08 -8.31
N ALA A 79 -8.49 7.94 -8.15
CA ALA A 79 -9.62 7.80 -7.23
C ALA A 79 -9.21 8.10 -5.78
N ALA A 80 -8.13 7.49 -5.30
CA ALA A 80 -7.62 7.73 -3.94
C ALA A 80 -7.22 9.20 -3.72
N GLN A 81 -6.65 9.85 -4.73
CA GLN A 81 -6.33 11.27 -4.68
C GLN A 81 -7.58 12.16 -4.64
N ALA A 82 -8.60 11.81 -5.42
CA ALA A 82 -9.89 12.52 -5.42
C ALA A 82 -10.62 12.36 -4.08
N GLU A 83 -10.67 11.14 -3.53
CA GLU A 83 -11.22 10.88 -2.19
C GLU A 83 -10.47 11.64 -1.11
N HIS A 84 -9.14 11.66 -1.17
CA HIS A 84 -8.31 12.40 -0.23
C HIS A 84 -8.62 13.91 -0.29
N ARG A 85 -8.75 14.50 -1.48
CA ARG A 85 -9.12 15.92 -1.63
C ARG A 85 -10.52 16.22 -1.09
N LYS A 86 -11.48 15.32 -1.30
CA LYS A 86 -12.84 15.46 -0.74
C LYS A 86 -12.84 15.39 0.79
N LYS A 87 -12.06 14.47 1.34
CA LYS A 87 -11.98 14.23 2.79
C LYS A 87 -11.17 15.31 3.52
N TYR A 88 -10.16 15.85 2.86
CA TYR A 88 -9.24 16.84 3.42
C TYR A 88 -9.05 18.01 2.45
N PRO A 89 -10.05 18.90 2.29
CA PRO A 89 -10.01 19.99 1.32
C PRO A 89 -8.88 20.99 1.60
N ASP A 90 -8.57 21.24 2.88
CA ASP A 90 -7.51 22.16 3.31
C ASP A 90 -6.13 21.50 3.40
N TRP A 91 -6.03 20.20 3.09
CA TRP A 91 -4.76 19.50 3.17
C TRP A 91 -3.84 19.90 2.03
N ARG A 92 -2.61 20.23 2.39
CA ARG A 92 -1.55 20.58 1.44
C ARG A 92 -0.26 19.88 1.83
N PHE A 93 0.43 19.34 0.84
CA PHE A 93 1.72 18.69 1.04
C PHE A 93 2.77 19.72 1.51
N ARG A 94 3.43 19.41 2.63
CA ARG A 94 4.58 20.15 3.17
C ARG A 94 5.78 19.20 3.17
N PRO A 95 6.74 19.37 2.24
CA PRO A 95 7.93 18.53 2.14
C PRO A 95 8.84 18.68 3.35
#